data_AF-A0AAU1PRT7-F1
#
_entry.id   AF-A0AAU1PRT7-F1
#
_cell.length_a   1.000
_cell.length_b   1.000
_cell.length_c   1.000
_cell.angle_alpha   90.00
_cell.angle_beta   90.00
_cell.angle_gamma   90.00
#
_symmetry.space_group_name_H-M   'P 1'
#
loop_
_entity.id
_entity.type
_entity.pdbx_description
1 polymer ?
#
loop_
_entity_poly.entity_id
_entity_poly.type
_entity_poly.pdbx_seq_one_letter_code
_entity_poly.pdbx_strand_id
1 'polypeptide(L)'
;MRKMRSVTGAAALAVASAGMMLAAAGSAQADPGNCTITYPSSNHIASVCTTGTGHQRLHMVLNALDPRNGQMPLVGNWAAPGESSTITYPSWTIANVWIEYSNS
;
A
#
# COMPACT_ATOMS: atom_id res chain seq x y z
N MET A 1 -26.99 75.95 21.87
CA MET A 1 -27.32 74.79 21.01
C MET A 1 -26.09 73.91 20.84
N ARG A 2 -26.13 72.61 21.19
CA ARG A 2 -25.59 71.52 20.35
C ARG A 2 -25.99 70.17 20.96
N LYS A 3 -26.56 69.35 20.09
CA LYS A 3 -27.40 68.17 20.33
C LYS A 3 -26.57 66.97 20.80
N MET A 4 -27.12 66.20 21.75
CA MET A 4 -26.85 64.78 21.91
C MET A 4 -27.23 64.03 20.63
N ARG A 5 -26.31 63.25 20.06
CA ARG A 5 -26.49 62.19 19.05
C ARG A 5 -25.21 61.34 19.07
N SER A 6 -25.16 60.03 18.98
CA SER A 6 -26.10 58.91 18.98
C SER A 6 -25.19 57.67 19.07
N VAL A 7 -25.63 56.61 19.75
CA VAL A 7 -24.97 55.29 19.74
C VAL A 7 -25.44 54.51 18.51
N THR A 8 -24.52 54.01 17.69
CA THR A 8 -24.59 52.82 16.81
C THR A 8 -23.34 52.91 15.92
N GLY A 9 -22.44 51.94 15.81
CA GLY A 9 -22.63 50.50 15.68
C GLY A 9 -21.95 50.11 14.36
N ALA A 10 -20.81 49.41 14.43
CA ALA A 10 -20.24 48.64 13.32
C ALA A 10 -19.12 47.75 13.88
N ALA A 11 -19.50 46.53 14.27
CA ALA A 11 -18.54 45.44 14.35
C ALA A 11 -17.91 45.27 12.97
N ALA A 12 -16.58 45.37 12.87
CA ALA A 12 -15.88 45.08 11.63
C ALA A 12 -14.55 44.38 11.92
N LEU A 13 -14.60 43.07 11.67
CA LEU A 13 -13.52 42.23 11.15
C LEU A 13 -12.38 41.91 12.10
N ALA A 14 -12.62 40.95 13.00
CA ALA A 14 -11.55 40.07 13.45
C ALA A 14 -11.10 39.23 12.24
N VAL A 15 -9.99 39.65 11.61
CA VAL A 15 -9.31 38.86 10.58
C VAL A 15 -8.71 37.64 11.28
N ALA A 16 -9.46 36.54 11.29
CA ALA A 16 -8.94 35.24 11.65
C ALA A 16 -7.96 34.80 10.56
N SER A 17 -6.68 35.15 10.71
CA SER A 17 -5.60 34.55 9.95
C SER A 17 -5.46 33.09 10.38
N ALA A 18 -6.31 32.22 9.84
CA ALA A 18 -6.09 30.79 9.80
C ALA A 18 -4.93 30.54 8.82
N GLY A 19 -3.71 30.73 9.32
CA GLY A 19 -2.48 30.41 8.60
C GLY A 19 -2.55 28.94 8.19
N MET A 20 -2.62 28.72 6.89
CA MET A 20 -2.67 27.40 6.27
C MET A 20 -1.37 26.66 6.64
N MET A 21 -1.43 25.84 7.68
CA MET A 21 -0.48 24.75 7.88
C MET A 21 -0.78 23.67 6.84
N LEU A 22 -0.55 23.99 5.56
CA LEU A 22 -0.31 22.97 4.53
C LEU A 22 1.11 22.44 4.78
N ALA A 23 1.28 21.80 5.93
CA ALA A 23 2.40 20.91 6.15
C ALA A 23 2.40 19.95 4.97
N ALA A 24 3.56 19.80 4.34
CA ALA A 24 3.80 18.73 3.37
C ALA A 24 3.49 17.41 4.08
N ALA A 25 2.24 16.96 4.00
CA ALA A 25 1.90 15.56 4.17
C ALA A 25 2.58 14.91 2.98
N GLY A 26 3.84 14.51 3.17
CA GLY A 26 4.50 13.58 2.25
C GLY A 26 3.48 12.49 2.00
N SER A 27 3.21 12.21 0.72
CA SER A 27 2.28 11.16 0.33
C SER A 27 2.54 9.97 1.25
N ALA A 28 1.61 9.67 2.15
CA ALA A 28 1.70 8.51 2.99
C ALA A 28 1.64 7.34 2.02
N GLN A 29 2.81 6.89 1.58
CA GLN A 29 2.90 5.82 0.61
C GLN A 29 2.45 4.60 1.39
N ALA A 30 1.25 4.13 1.07
CA ALA A 30 0.55 3.09 1.78
C ALA A 30 1.15 1.71 1.42
N ASP A 31 2.47 1.63 1.27
CA ASP A 31 3.15 0.43 0.80
C ASP A 31 3.28 -0.57 1.97
N PRO A 32 2.93 -1.85 1.77
CA PRO A 32 3.19 -2.87 2.77
C PRO A 32 4.71 -3.04 2.95
N GLY A 33 5.16 -2.99 4.20
CA GLY A 33 6.57 -3.01 4.58
C GLY A 33 7.00 -4.31 5.27
N ASN A 34 8.32 -4.53 5.31
CA ASN A 34 8.96 -5.68 5.95
C ASN A 34 8.38 -7.02 5.48
N CYS A 35 8.39 -7.20 4.16
CA CYS A 35 7.89 -8.39 3.49
C CYS A 35 8.96 -9.48 3.41
N THR A 36 8.61 -10.70 3.82
CA THR A 36 9.49 -11.86 3.74
C THR A 36 8.85 -12.93 2.86
N ILE A 37 9.67 -13.61 2.06
CA ILE A 37 9.28 -14.75 1.25
C ILE A 37 9.82 -16.02 1.93
N THR A 38 8.95 -17.01 2.09
CA THR A 38 9.27 -18.28 2.77
C THR A 38 8.85 -19.45 1.89
N TYR A 39 9.61 -20.55 1.96
CA TYR A 39 9.35 -21.81 1.26
C TYR A 39 9.01 -22.90 2.27
N PRO A 40 7.77 -22.93 2.80
CA PRO A 40 7.38 -23.89 3.84
C PRO A 40 7.41 -25.35 3.36
N SER A 41 7.30 -25.60 2.06
CA SER A 41 7.47 -26.92 1.45
C SER A 41 8.03 -26.81 0.03
N SER A 42 8.36 -27.95 -0.60
CA SER A 42 8.93 -27.99 -1.96
C SER A 42 8.00 -27.49 -3.07
N ASN A 43 6.70 -27.37 -2.79
CA ASN A 43 5.65 -27.02 -3.74
C ASN A 43 4.77 -25.86 -3.25
N HIS A 44 5.20 -25.16 -2.21
CA HIS A 44 4.44 -24.07 -1.62
C HIS A 44 5.39 -22.92 -1.26
N ILE A 45 4.99 -21.73 -1.67
CA ILE A 45 5.68 -20.49 -1.35
C ILE A 45 4.68 -19.55 -0.68
N ALA A 46 5.15 -18.80 0.30
CA ALA A 46 4.38 -17.85 1.05
C ALA A 46 5.13 -16.53 1.14
N SER A 47 4.40 -15.44 1.25
CA SER A 47 4.97 -14.14 1.61
C SER A 47 4.10 -13.46 2.65
N VAL A 48 4.74 -12.77 3.60
CA VAL A 48 4.05 -12.03 4.65
C VAL A 48 4.75 -10.68 4.79
N CYS A 49 3.97 -9.60 4.72
CA CYS A 49 4.41 -8.26 5.12
C CYS A 49 3.90 -7.98 6.53
N THR A 50 4.70 -7.37 7.39
CA THR A 50 4.35 -7.19 8.81
C THR A 50 4.04 -5.74 9.19
N THR A 51 4.29 -4.81 8.27
CA THR A 51 4.11 -3.37 8.49
C THR A 51 3.49 -2.72 7.27
N GLY A 52 3.21 -1.41 7.33
CA GLY A 52 2.64 -0.64 6.23
C GLY A 52 1.12 -0.69 6.18
N THR A 53 0.54 -0.05 5.17
CA THR A 53 -0.91 0.11 5.02
C THR A 53 -1.33 -0.13 3.58
N GLY A 54 -1.05 -1.31 3.05
CA GLY A 54 -1.41 -1.71 1.68
C GLY A 54 -1.50 -3.21 1.56
N HIS A 55 -1.90 -3.69 0.39
CA HIS A 55 -1.99 -5.11 0.10
C HIS A 55 -0.76 -5.56 -0.68
N GLN A 56 -0.37 -6.81 -0.47
CA GLN A 56 0.72 -7.45 -1.18
C GLN A 56 0.22 -8.72 -1.86
N ARG A 57 0.77 -9.07 -3.02
CA ARG A 57 0.59 -10.41 -3.58
C ARG A 57 1.89 -10.96 -4.12
N LEU A 58 2.06 -12.25 -3.96
CA LEU A 58 3.18 -12.97 -4.50
C LEU A 58 2.99 -13.24 -6.00
N HIS A 59 4.06 -13.12 -6.75
CA HIS A 59 4.17 -13.58 -8.12
C HIS A 59 5.31 -14.56 -8.26
N MET A 60 5.09 -15.57 -9.08
CA MET A 60 6.07 -16.59 -9.38
C MET A 60 6.00 -16.92 -10.86
N VAL A 61 7.16 -17.18 -11.45
CA VAL A 61 7.27 -17.78 -12.79
C VAL A 61 8.04 -19.08 -12.67
N LEU A 62 7.47 -20.15 -13.21
CA LEU A 62 8.12 -21.45 -13.31
C LEU A 62 8.61 -21.68 -14.72
N ASN A 63 9.74 -22.38 -14.86
CA ASN A 63 10.13 -23.04 -16.10
C ASN A 63 9.49 -24.43 -16.12
N ALA A 64 8.77 -24.77 -17.18
CA ALA A 64 8.25 -26.10 -17.36
C ALA A 64 9.38 -27.15 -17.45
N LEU A 65 9.09 -28.38 -17.00
CA LEU A 65 10.02 -29.50 -17.12
C LEU A 65 10.39 -29.78 -18.58
N ASP A 66 9.40 -29.69 -19.48
CA ASP A 66 9.65 -29.67 -20.92
C ASP A 66 9.82 -28.21 -21.37
N PRO A 67 11.01 -27.80 -21.86
CA PRO A 67 11.26 -26.44 -22.30
C PRO A 67 10.34 -25.99 -23.45
N ARG A 68 9.71 -26.91 -24.19
CA ARG A 68 8.73 -26.59 -25.25
C ARG A 68 7.44 -25.97 -24.70
N ASN A 69 7.12 -26.25 -23.42
CA ASN A 69 5.95 -25.70 -22.74
C ASN A 69 6.20 -24.28 -22.22
N GLY A 70 7.46 -23.80 -22.25
CA GLY A 70 7.81 -22.44 -21.87
C GLY A 70 7.69 -22.16 -20.37
N GLN A 71 7.24 -20.95 -20.05
CA GLN A 71 7.13 -20.45 -18.68
C GLN A 71 5.67 -20.37 -18.22
N MET A 72 5.44 -20.68 -16.95
CA MET A 72 4.11 -20.62 -16.33
C MET A 72 4.09 -19.56 -15.22
N PRO A 73 3.37 -18.44 -15.40
CA PRO A 73 3.16 -17.46 -14.34
C PRO A 73 2.10 -17.96 -13.35
N LEU A 74 2.35 -17.76 -12.06
CA LEU A 74 1.45 -18.04 -10.96
C LEU A 74 1.36 -16.80 -10.08
N VAL A 75 0.16 -16.54 -9.58
CA VAL A 75 -0.14 -15.34 -8.77
C VAL A 75 -0.87 -15.77 -7.51
N GLY A 76 -0.40 -15.27 -6.38
CA GLY A 76 -1.02 -15.48 -5.08
C GLY A 76 -2.21 -14.55 -4.85
N ASN A 77 -2.91 -14.76 -3.75
CA ASN A 77 -3.95 -13.84 -3.28
C ASN A 77 -3.35 -12.49 -2.86
N TRP A 78 -4.12 -11.41 -2.99
CA TRP A 78 -3.83 -10.18 -2.26
C TRP A 78 -4.00 -10.44 -0.76
N ALA A 79 -3.04 -9.99 0.03
CA ALA A 79 -2.97 -10.16 1.48
C ALA A 79 -2.64 -8.83 2.14
N ALA A 80 -3.33 -8.51 3.24
CA ALA A 80 -3.01 -7.33 4.04
C ALA A 80 -1.75 -7.58 4.90
N PRO A 81 -1.19 -6.55 5.57
CA PRO A 81 -0.08 -6.75 6.50
C PRO A 81 -0.53 -7.66 7.66
N GLY A 82 0.29 -8.66 7.98
CA GLY A 82 -0.02 -9.74 8.93
C GLY A 82 -0.65 -10.97 8.28
N GLU A 83 -1.10 -10.88 7.02
CA GLU A 83 -1.64 -12.00 6.27
C GLU A 83 -0.63 -12.57 5.27
N SER A 84 -0.85 -13.82 4.86
CA SER A 84 0.01 -14.53 3.92
C SER A 84 -0.57 -14.53 2.50
N SER A 85 0.24 -14.13 1.53
CA SER A 85 0.00 -14.41 0.11
C SER A 85 0.71 -15.69 -0.27
N THR A 86 -0.03 -16.68 -0.77
CA THR A 86 0.50 -18.03 -1.02
C THR A 86 0.32 -18.48 -2.46
N ILE A 87 1.26 -19.29 -2.94
CA ILE A 87 1.17 -19.98 -4.23
C ILE A 87 1.54 -21.45 -4.03
N THR A 88 0.69 -22.35 -4.53
CA THR A 88 0.99 -23.77 -4.68
C THR A 88 1.35 -24.04 -6.13
N TYR A 89 2.47 -24.73 -6.35
CA TYR A 89 3.02 -24.94 -7.69
C TYR A 89 3.50 -26.39 -7.88
N PRO A 90 3.49 -26.93 -9.12
CA PRO A 90 4.02 -28.27 -9.38
C PRO A 90 5.54 -28.32 -9.15
N SER A 91 6.14 -29.52 -9.11
CA SER A 91 7.59 -29.73 -8.90
C SER A 91 8.44 -29.31 -10.12
N TRP A 92 8.35 -28.04 -10.49
CA TRP A 92 9.04 -27.39 -11.61
C TRP A 92 10.08 -26.40 -11.09
N THR A 93 11.01 -25.99 -11.94
CA THR A 93 12.07 -25.06 -11.53
C THR A 93 11.53 -23.64 -11.47
N ILE A 94 11.76 -22.97 -10.34
CA ILE A 94 11.42 -21.56 -10.16
C ILE A 94 12.36 -20.72 -11.02
N ALA A 95 11.80 -19.91 -11.91
CA ALA A 95 12.55 -18.99 -12.76
C ALA A 95 12.68 -17.61 -12.11
N ASN A 96 11.58 -17.11 -11.53
CA ASN A 96 11.56 -15.80 -10.88
C ASN A 96 10.46 -15.73 -9.81
N VAL A 97 10.66 -14.90 -8.79
CA VAL A 97 9.68 -14.61 -7.74
C VAL A 97 9.79 -13.15 -7.35
N TRP A 98 8.67 -12.46 -7.22
CA TRP A 98 8.61 -11.09 -6.73
C TRP A 98 7.29 -10.82 -6.00
N ILE A 99 7.24 -9.74 -5.24
CA ILE A 99 6.03 -9.27 -4.58
C ILE A 99 5.54 -8.02 -5.32
N GLU A 100 4.24 -7.97 -5.56
CA GLU A 100 3.56 -6.76 -6.03
C GLU A 100 2.84 -6.10 -4.85
N TYR A 101 2.89 -4.77 -4.83
CA TYR A 101 2.28 -3.94 -3.80
C TYR A 101 1.12 -3.13 -4.37
N SER A 102 0.10 -2.92 -3.55
CA SER A 102 -1.06 -2.10 -3.88
C SER A 102 -1.47 -1.22 -2.71
N ASN A 103 -1.56 0.08 -2.97
CA ASN A 103 -2.08 1.09 -2.06
C ASN A 103 -3.57 1.25 -2.35
N SER A 104 -4.38 0.28 -1.90
CA SER A 104 -5.85 0.30 -2.03
C SER A 104 -6.48 1.57 -1.44
#